data_AF-A0A7J6XQT8-F1
#
_entry.id   AF-A0A7J6XQT8-F1
#
_cell.length_a   1.000
_cell.length_b   1.000
_cell.length_c   1.000
_cell.angle_alpha   90.00
_cell.angle_beta   90.00
_cell.angle_gamma   90.00
#
_symmetry.space_group_name_H-M   'P 1'
#
loop_
_entity.id
_entity.type
_entity.pdbx_description
1 polymer ?
#
loop_
_entity_poly.entity_id
_entity_poly.type
_entity_poly.pdbx_seq_one_letter_code
_entity_poly.pdbx_strand_id
1 'polypeptide(L)'
;MVPRRGSCDGSDAAARRGVEEIRQPQWTLDSRLDKVLQEGKERITNMRLNDFLRNYFGGWGVEEFNENVSMEELLISSTNIIYDEVLLRTIEASPPYQELKKEGEEFYMLLGASNKLKKEYIVTLRQWRDFEERDTVTPLARARINTAYSYVLREERRKAEERERRERQEMKFTISTNIEDVLFKGRVRVDEMKLNDFLTMELGGRGAVDANRDVLLEEFFKNPKKYICDAGVLDEMQASDRYKRMEGAVRDEMDMEGDVHKLYKNGVDNLLNWLVATAGVKANVHGVTKRFLDAAAEEARNPTTSSSPIYLEGCYESVYNARWHHVVEVPGGEGTGMEVKEGEPPQSWTYKAVGDTLEKDDGVQQSGALRPRLMVLTSDKGWPYSWEEDESLRDCHVNCEVERVWQTVRDDLTELLSPDPGAYFEPRRRVLIGTPGIGKSMGAGSYLLYQLLHCDAEQLPMVAHFMVSGAYLLDMTARAVPEYMGESSTVEVVRARLGAG
;
A
#
# COMPACT_ATOMS: atom_id res chain seq x y z
N MET A 1 -27.66 61.14 28.75
CA MET A 1 -26.60 61.73 27.90
C MET A 1 -26.42 60.79 26.72
N VAL A 2 -26.98 61.16 25.56
CA VAL A 2 -26.92 60.38 24.31
C VAL A 2 -26.65 61.38 23.19
N PRO A 3 -25.58 61.22 22.40
CA PRO A 3 -25.44 61.85 21.09
C PRO A 3 -25.60 60.78 19.99
N ARG A 4 -26.67 60.85 19.19
CA ARG A 4 -26.80 61.56 17.90
C ARG A 4 -26.05 60.90 16.73
N ARG A 5 -26.87 60.28 15.87
CA ARG A 5 -26.61 59.87 14.47
C ARG A 5 -25.95 61.00 13.67
N GLY A 6 -24.84 60.67 13.01
CA GLY A 6 -24.34 61.35 11.82
C GLY A 6 -24.35 60.33 10.68
N SER A 7 -25.15 60.61 9.65
CA SER A 7 -25.22 59.88 8.39
C SER A 7 -24.10 60.42 7.49
N CYS A 8 -23.20 59.56 7.03
CA CYS A 8 -22.33 59.84 5.89
C CYS A 8 -22.34 58.60 5.00
N ASP A 9 -23.04 58.71 3.88
CA ASP A 9 -22.98 57.78 2.75
C ASP A 9 -21.56 57.81 2.16
N GLY A 10 -20.75 56.84 2.54
CA GLY A 10 -19.49 56.52 1.86
C GLY A 10 -19.76 55.37 0.90
N SER A 11 -19.89 55.69 -0.39
CA SER A 11 -20.02 54.69 -1.45
C SER A 11 -18.73 53.86 -1.53
N ASP A 12 -18.80 52.61 -1.07
CA ASP A 12 -17.77 51.58 -1.27
C ASP A 12 -17.73 51.17 -2.75
N ALA A 13 -17.01 51.94 -3.55
CA ALA A 13 -16.68 51.64 -4.94
C ALA A 13 -15.17 51.39 -5.06
N ALA A 14 -14.63 50.44 -4.29
CA ALA A 14 -13.22 50.06 -4.37
C ALA A 14 -12.99 48.58 -4.01
N ALA A 15 -13.77 47.67 -4.60
CA ALA A 15 -13.52 46.23 -4.45
C ALA A 15 -13.97 45.43 -5.69
N ARG A 16 -13.49 45.81 -6.88
CA ARG A 16 -13.58 44.97 -8.10
C ARG A 16 -12.34 45.16 -8.98
N ARG A 17 -11.16 44.85 -8.44
CA ARG A 17 -10.06 44.36 -9.29
C ARG A 17 -10.24 42.86 -9.38
N GLY A 18 -10.89 42.41 -10.45
CA GLY A 18 -10.95 41.01 -10.79
C GLY A 18 -9.51 40.51 -10.91
N VAL A 19 -9.12 39.63 -9.99
CA VAL A 19 -8.00 38.74 -10.23
C VAL A 19 -8.47 37.85 -11.36
N GLU A 20 -8.07 38.22 -12.58
CA GLU A 20 -8.17 37.35 -13.74
C GLU A 20 -7.42 36.07 -13.34
N GLU A 21 -8.17 34.99 -13.11
CA GLU A 21 -7.61 33.65 -12.95
C GLU A 21 -6.80 33.37 -14.21
N ILE A 22 -5.49 33.65 -14.15
CA ILE A 22 -4.54 33.23 -15.18
C ILE A 22 -4.62 31.70 -15.17
N ARG A 23 -5.38 31.13 -16.11
CA ARG A 23 -5.42 29.69 -16.36
C ARG A 23 -3.97 29.25 -16.54
N GLN A 24 -3.42 28.56 -15.55
CA GLN A 24 -2.09 27.97 -15.68
C GLN A 24 -2.11 27.03 -16.88
N PRO A 25 -1.10 27.10 -17.77
CA PRO A 25 -1.08 26.25 -18.95
C PRO A 25 -0.98 24.78 -18.57
N GLN A 26 -1.82 23.96 -19.18
CA GLN A 26 -1.76 22.51 -19.05
C GLN A 26 -0.71 21.95 -20.01
N TRP A 27 0.57 22.07 -19.62
CA TRP A 27 1.65 21.45 -20.37
C TRP A 27 1.64 19.92 -20.22
N THR A 28 2.10 19.24 -21.26
CA THR A 28 2.28 17.78 -21.36
C THR A 28 3.62 17.48 -22.01
N LEU A 29 4.11 16.24 -21.94
CA LEU A 29 5.37 15.85 -22.60
C LEU A 29 5.37 16.13 -24.12
N ASP A 30 4.19 16.15 -24.75
CA ASP A 30 4.07 16.41 -26.19
C ASP A 30 3.85 17.91 -26.51
N SER A 31 3.89 18.78 -25.49
CA SER A 31 3.81 20.22 -25.67
C SER A 31 5.02 20.75 -26.42
N ARG A 32 4.75 21.64 -27.37
CA ARG A 32 5.78 22.20 -28.24
C ARG A 32 6.60 23.27 -27.52
N LEU A 33 7.93 23.20 -27.67
CA LEU A 33 8.87 24.12 -27.03
C LEU A 33 8.69 25.56 -27.51
N ASP A 34 8.28 25.77 -28.76
CA ASP A 34 7.98 27.12 -29.26
C ASP A 34 6.82 27.77 -28.52
N LYS A 35 5.78 27.00 -28.20
CA LYS A 35 4.65 27.46 -27.38
C LYS A 35 5.05 27.70 -25.93
N VAL A 36 5.85 26.81 -25.33
CA VAL A 36 6.39 26.99 -23.96
C VAL A 36 7.25 28.26 -23.86
N LEU A 37 8.14 28.49 -24.83
CA LEU A 37 9.03 29.65 -24.82
C LEU A 37 8.28 30.96 -25.05
N GLN A 38 7.24 30.96 -25.88
CA GLN A 38 6.42 32.14 -26.20
C GLN A 38 5.32 32.44 -25.18
N GLU A 39 5.13 31.56 -24.20
CA GLU A 39 4.09 31.73 -23.18
C GLU A 39 4.24 33.08 -22.44
N GLY A 40 3.13 33.82 -22.33
CA GLY A 40 3.07 35.13 -21.68
C GLY A 40 3.74 36.27 -22.46
N LYS A 41 4.11 36.06 -23.74
CA LYS A 41 4.74 37.11 -24.59
C LYS A 41 3.78 37.73 -25.62
N GLU A 42 2.47 37.47 -25.48
CA GLU A 42 1.42 37.98 -26.37
C GLU A 42 1.37 39.51 -26.47
N ARG A 43 1.76 40.21 -25.40
CA ARG A 43 1.82 41.67 -25.36
C ARG A 43 2.77 42.24 -26.42
N ILE A 44 3.87 41.54 -26.73
CA ILE A 44 4.85 42.00 -27.73
C ILE A 44 4.31 41.79 -29.14
N THR A 45 3.76 40.60 -29.40
CA THR A 45 3.31 40.21 -30.75
C THR A 45 1.99 40.88 -31.14
N ASN A 46 1.16 41.26 -30.18
CA ASN A 46 -0.20 41.73 -30.44
C ASN A 46 -0.39 43.23 -30.21
N MET A 47 0.49 43.93 -29.49
CA MET A 47 0.32 45.36 -29.22
C MET A 47 0.60 46.19 -30.47
N ARG A 48 -0.38 47.00 -30.88
CA ARG A 48 -0.23 48.00 -31.94
C ARG A 48 0.45 49.26 -31.40
N LEU A 49 1.21 49.93 -32.26
CA LEU A 49 1.87 51.19 -31.92
C LEU A 49 0.85 52.26 -31.49
N ASN A 50 -0.25 52.40 -32.22
CA ASN A 50 -1.29 53.38 -31.88
C ASN A 50 -1.99 53.08 -30.56
N ASP A 51 -2.16 51.80 -30.20
CA ASP A 51 -2.70 51.44 -28.88
C ASP A 51 -1.74 51.84 -27.76
N PHE A 52 -0.44 51.63 -27.96
CA PHE A 52 0.60 52.07 -27.04
C PHE A 52 0.62 53.60 -26.88
N LEU A 53 0.59 54.36 -27.98
CA LEU A 53 0.56 55.82 -27.95
C LEU A 53 -0.71 56.37 -27.30
N ARG A 54 -1.87 55.78 -27.56
CA ARG A 54 -3.14 56.15 -26.90
C ARG A 54 -3.09 55.88 -25.40
N ASN A 55 -2.53 54.74 -24.99
CA ASN A 55 -2.50 54.33 -23.58
C ASN A 55 -1.48 55.09 -22.74
N TYR A 56 -0.31 55.43 -23.29
CA TYR A 56 0.80 56.00 -22.50
C TYR A 56 1.15 57.46 -22.85
N PHE A 57 0.73 57.95 -24.01
CA PHE A 57 1.06 59.30 -24.51
C PHE A 57 -0.18 60.13 -24.88
N GLY A 58 -1.38 59.69 -24.47
CA GLY A 58 -2.63 60.41 -24.71
C GLY A 58 -3.02 60.52 -26.19
N GLY A 59 -2.49 59.64 -27.03
CA GLY A 59 -2.70 59.66 -28.48
C GLY A 59 -1.76 60.60 -29.23
N TRP A 60 -0.76 61.18 -28.56
CA TRP A 60 0.25 62.00 -29.21
C TRP A 60 1.12 61.13 -30.13
N GLY A 61 1.19 61.49 -31.42
CA GLY A 61 1.90 60.71 -32.46
C GLY A 61 1.07 59.64 -33.17
N VAL A 62 -0.24 59.55 -32.90
CA VAL A 62 -1.15 58.65 -33.60
C VAL A 62 -1.46 59.21 -34.99
N GLU A 63 -1.15 58.44 -36.03
CA GLU A 63 -1.35 58.82 -37.43
C GLU A 63 -2.06 57.69 -38.21
N GLU A 64 -2.55 57.98 -39.42
CA GLU A 64 -3.26 56.96 -40.23
C GLU A 64 -2.28 55.90 -40.76
N PHE A 65 -1.05 56.30 -41.12
CA PHE A 65 -0.05 55.38 -41.67
C PHE A 65 0.56 54.42 -40.64
N ASN A 66 0.51 54.76 -39.34
CA ASN A 66 1.04 53.90 -38.27
C ASN A 66 -0.04 53.04 -37.58
N GLU A 67 -1.26 53.01 -38.11
CA GLU A 67 -2.38 52.20 -37.60
C GLU A 67 -2.11 50.69 -37.69
N ASN A 68 -1.33 50.27 -38.68
CA ASN A 68 -0.94 48.87 -38.88
C ASN A 68 0.43 48.50 -38.33
N VAL A 69 1.15 49.45 -37.74
CA VAL A 69 2.48 49.20 -37.19
C VAL A 69 2.35 48.49 -35.84
N SER A 70 3.07 47.37 -35.70
CA SER A 70 3.17 46.65 -34.43
C SER A 70 4.25 47.27 -33.55
N MET A 71 4.13 47.11 -32.23
CA MET A 71 5.20 47.49 -31.32
C MET A 71 6.49 46.70 -31.59
N GLU A 72 6.38 45.47 -32.09
CA GLU A 72 7.53 44.66 -32.52
C GLU A 72 8.35 45.38 -33.60
N GLU A 73 7.68 45.97 -34.59
CA GLU A 73 8.31 46.67 -35.71
C GLU A 73 9.00 47.98 -35.26
N LEU A 74 8.40 48.69 -34.30
CA LEU A 74 9.01 49.84 -33.65
C LEU A 74 10.29 49.46 -32.88
N LEU A 75 10.29 48.33 -32.17
CA LEU A 75 11.44 47.86 -31.41
C LEU A 75 12.61 47.43 -32.31
N ILE A 76 12.34 46.99 -33.54
CA ILE A 76 13.37 46.66 -34.54
C ILE A 76 13.94 47.94 -35.17
N SER A 77 13.08 48.90 -35.52
CA SER A 77 13.45 50.05 -36.37
C SER A 77 12.65 51.31 -36.03
N SER A 78 12.98 51.98 -34.93
CA SER A 78 12.25 53.16 -34.45
C SER A 78 12.37 54.40 -35.35
N THR A 79 13.52 54.60 -36.01
CA THR A 79 13.82 55.78 -36.85
C THR A 79 13.10 55.83 -38.20
N ASN A 80 12.54 54.72 -38.67
CA ASN A 80 11.79 54.67 -39.94
C ASN A 80 10.27 54.81 -39.76
N ILE A 81 9.80 54.85 -38.50
CA ILE A 81 8.37 54.75 -38.16
C ILE A 81 7.85 56.06 -37.55
N ILE A 82 8.66 56.71 -36.70
CA ILE A 82 8.33 58.01 -36.10
C ILE A 82 9.33 59.05 -36.59
N TYR A 83 8.86 59.97 -37.43
CA TYR A 83 9.70 61.04 -38.02
C TYR A 83 9.94 62.22 -37.09
N ASP A 84 9.08 62.42 -36.07
CA ASP A 84 9.27 63.44 -35.05
C ASP A 84 10.34 62.99 -34.05
N GLU A 85 11.55 63.56 -34.16
CA GLU A 85 12.68 63.23 -33.30
C GLU A 85 12.43 63.54 -31.81
N VAL A 86 11.63 64.56 -31.51
CA VAL A 86 11.33 64.95 -30.12
C VAL A 86 10.37 63.93 -29.50
N LEU A 87 9.34 63.55 -30.25
CA LEU A 87 8.40 62.50 -29.86
C LEU A 87 9.12 61.16 -29.68
N LEU A 88 9.98 60.77 -30.63
CA LEU A 88 10.72 59.52 -30.57
C LEU A 88 11.61 59.45 -29.32
N ARG A 89 12.39 60.51 -29.04
CA ARG A 89 13.20 60.58 -27.80
C ARG A 89 12.37 60.51 -26.53
N THR A 90 11.19 61.13 -26.54
CA THR A 90 10.27 61.11 -25.38
C THR A 90 9.72 59.70 -25.14
N ILE A 91 9.37 58.99 -26.22
CA ILE A 91 8.93 57.60 -26.16
C ILE A 91 10.06 56.69 -25.68
N GLU A 92 11.25 56.81 -26.29
CA GLU A 92 12.41 55.99 -25.95
C GLU A 92 12.85 56.18 -24.49
N ALA A 93 12.74 57.38 -23.93
CA ALA A 93 13.06 57.64 -22.53
C ALA A 93 11.98 57.16 -21.54
N SER A 94 10.80 56.76 -22.03
CA SER A 94 9.67 56.44 -21.15
C SER A 94 9.81 55.06 -20.47
N PRO A 95 9.38 54.92 -19.20
CA PRO A 95 9.37 53.62 -18.52
C PRO A 95 8.59 52.52 -19.26
N PRO A 96 7.38 52.77 -19.82
CA PRO A 96 6.63 51.74 -20.55
C PRO A 96 7.35 51.22 -21.79
N TYR A 97 8.05 52.09 -22.54
CA TYR A 97 8.84 51.67 -23.69
C TYR A 97 10.07 50.87 -23.27
N GLN A 98 10.76 51.28 -22.20
CA GLN A 98 11.93 50.57 -21.68
C GLN A 98 11.59 49.16 -21.17
N GLU A 99 10.42 49.00 -20.52
CA GLU A 99 9.91 47.67 -20.14
C GLU A 99 9.61 46.82 -21.38
N LEU A 100 8.86 47.35 -22.35
CA LEU A 100 8.55 46.65 -23.60
C LEU A 100 9.80 46.29 -24.40
N LYS A 101 10.81 47.16 -24.41
CA LYS A 101 12.08 46.90 -25.07
C LYS A 101 12.81 45.72 -24.45
N LYS A 102 12.90 45.66 -23.11
CA LYS A 102 13.47 44.50 -22.40
C LYS A 102 12.68 43.23 -22.67
N GLU A 103 11.35 43.31 -22.59
CA GLU A 103 10.47 42.18 -22.90
C GLU A 103 10.68 41.67 -24.35
N GLY A 104 10.86 42.61 -25.31
CA GLY A 104 11.18 42.35 -26.71
C GLY A 104 12.53 41.68 -26.90
N GLU A 105 13.59 42.19 -26.28
CA GLU A 105 14.92 41.58 -26.28
C GLU A 105 14.87 40.13 -25.76
N GLU A 106 14.16 39.89 -24.66
CA GLU A 106 13.91 38.53 -24.16
C GLU A 106 13.16 37.65 -25.16
N PHE A 107 12.12 38.19 -25.80
CA PHE A 107 11.34 37.46 -26.81
C PHE A 107 12.20 37.02 -27.99
N TYR A 108 13.06 37.91 -28.52
CA TYR A 108 13.98 37.56 -29.61
C TYR A 108 15.03 36.54 -29.18
N MET A 109 15.56 36.62 -27.95
CA MET A 109 16.45 35.59 -27.41
C MET A 109 15.77 34.21 -27.34
N LEU A 110 14.52 34.17 -26.88
CA LEU A 110 13.71 32.94 -26.79
C LEU A 110 13.36 32.41 -28.19
N LEU A 111 13.07 33.28 -29.15
CA LEU A 111 12.80 32.91 -30.54
C LEU A 111 14.05 32.35 -31.22
N GLY A 112 15.22 32.96 -30.99
CA GLY A 112 16.50 32.44 -31.45
C GLY A 112 16.80 31.04 -30.91
N ALA A 113 16.59 30.83 -29.61
CA ALA A 113 16.73 29.51 -28.99
C ALA A 113 15.73 28.48 -29.56
N SER A 114 14.47 28.88 -29.75
CA SER A 114 13.44 28.04 -30.37
C SER A 114 13.83 27.61 -31.79
N ASN A 115 14.33 28.53 -32.61
CA ASN A 115 14.78 28.24 -33.96
C ASN A 115 15.99 27.31 -33.99
N LYS A 116 16.92 27.48 -33.03
CA LYS A 116 18.06 26.57 -32.87
C LYS A 116 17.59 25.15 -32.55
N LEU A 117 16.73 25.01 -31.54
CA LEU A 117 16.18 23.71 -31.13
C LEU A 117 15.41 23.02 -32.26
N LYS A 118 14.64 23.78 -33.05
CA LYS A 118 13.97 23.26 -34.25
C LYS A 118 14.93 22.71 -35.30
N LYS A 119 16.09 23.35 -35.50
CA LYS A 119 17.13 22.87 -36.44
C LYS A 119 17.77 21.56 -35.94
N GLU A 120 17.83 21.38 -34.63
CA GLU A 120 18.30 20.15 -33.97
C GLU A 120 17.17 19.11 -33.80
N TYR A 121 16.00 19.34 -34.41
CA TYR A 121 14.81 18.47 -34.34
C TYR A 121 14.24 18.28 -32.92
N ILE A 122 14.54 19.19 -32.01
CA ILE A 122 14.02 19.23 -30.64
C ILE A 122 12.79 20.16 -30.61
N VAL A 123 11.60 19.57 -30.69
CA VAL A 123 10.33 20.29 -30.86
C VAL A 123 9.42 20.17 -29.64
N THR A 124 9.51 19.10 -28.86
CA THR A 124 8.62 18.83 -27.70
C THR A 124 9.37 18.73 -26.38
N LEU A 125 8.65 18.82 -25.25
CA LEU A 125 9.20 18.59 -23.90
C LEU A 125 9.77 17.16 -23.74
N ARG A 126 9.16 16.16 -24.41
CA ARG A 126 9.69 14.79 -24.48
C ARG A 126 11.04 14.74 -25.16
N GLN A 127 11.22 15.46 -26.27
CA GLN A 127 12.50 15.53 -26.97
C GLN A 127 13.52 16.35 -26.19
N TRP A 128 13.08 17.40 -25.49
CA TRP A 128 13.94 18.15 -24.56
C TRP A 128 14.53 17.26 -23.47
N ARG A 129 13.72 16.35 -22.90
CA ARG A 129 14.20 15.32 -21.97
C ARG A 129 15.37 14.54 -22.56
N ASP A 130 15.34 14.30 -23.86
CA ASP A 130 16.29 13.44 -24.52
C ASP A 130 17.47 14.16 -25.20
N PHE A 131 17.51 15.48 -25.09
CA PHE A 131 18.52 16.35 -25.68
C PHE A 131 19.74 16.52 -24.77
N GLU A 132 20.92 16.26 -25.33
CA GLU A 132 22.23 16.27 -24.63
C GLU A 132 22.83 17.68 -24.56
N GLU A 133 22.79 18.45 -25.66
CA GLU A 133 23.47 19.75 -25.76
C GLU A 133 22.69 20.92 -25.10
N ARG A 134 22.03 20.68 -23.96
CA ARG A 134 21.21 21.68 -23.24
C ARG A 134 22.00 22.91 -22.79
N ASP A 135 23.29 22.75 -22.53
CA ASP A 135 24.18 23.86 -22.16
C ASP A 135 24.43 24.85 -23.31
N THR A 136 24.17 24.42 -24.56
CA THR A 136 24.30 25.28 -25.73
C THR A 136 23.08 26.18 -25.95
N VAL A 137 22.01 25.99 -25.17
CA VAL A 137 20.78 26.77 -25.22
C VAL A 137 20.89 27.94 -24.26
N THR A 138 20.41 29.12 -24.68
CA THR A 138 20.45 30.33 -23.86
C THR A 138 19.88 30.07 -22.46
N PRO A 139 20.55 30.50 -21.38
CA PRO A 139 20.12 30.21 -20.00
C PRO A 139 18.66 30.55 -19.71
N LEU A 140 18.15 31.66 -20.26
CA LEU A 140 16.76 32.09 -20.15
C LEU A 140 15.78 31.07 -20.77
N ALA A 141 16.06 30.61 -21.99
CA ALA A 141 15.23 29.63 -22.69
C ALA A 141 15.24 28.29 -21.96
N ARG A 142 16.43 27.84 -21.55
CA ARG A 142 16.61 26.62 -20.77
C ARG A 142 15.82 26.65 -19.46
N ALA A 143 15.87 27.76 -18.72
CA ALA A 143 15.14 27.93 -17.47
C ALA A 143 13.61 27.85 -17.68
N ARG A 144 13.08 28.49 -18.74
CA ARG A 144 11.65 28.40 -19.09
C ARG A 144 11.23 26.97 -19.43
N ILE A 145 12.00 26.29 -20.29
CA ILE A 145 11.69 24.91 -20.69
C ILE A 145 11.76 23.97 -19.47
N ASN A 146 12.80 24.08 -18.63
CA ASN A 146 12.92 23.26 -17.43
C ASN A 146 11.79 23.53 -16.42
N THR A 147 11.29 24.77 -16.33
CA THR A 147 10.14 25.10 -15.49
C THR A 147 8.88 24.38 -15.98
N ALA A 148 8.60 24.43 -17.28
CA ALA A 148 7.47 23.71 -17.87
C ALA A 148 7.64 22.19 -17.74
N TYR A 149 8.83 21.66 -18.00
CA TYR A 149 9.13 20.24 -17.84
C TYR A 149 8.93 19.76 -16.39
N SER A 150 9.40 20.54 -15.41
CA SER A 150 9.22 20.24 -13.98
C SER A 150 7.74 20.21 -13.59
N TYR A 151 6.93 21.12 -14.15
CA TYR A 151 5.49 21.12 -13.94
C TYR A 151 4.85 19.83 -14.46
N VAL A 152 5.21 19.40 -15.67
CA VAL A 152 4.71 18.15 -16.27
C VAL A 152 5.06 16.94 -15.40
N LEU A 153 6.31 16.81 -14.97
CA LEU A 153 6.74 15.68 -14.13
C LEU A 153 5.99 15.63 -12.79
N ARG A 154 5.80 16.78 -12.13
CA ARG A 154 5.02 16.85 -10.88
C ARG A 154 3.56 16.47 -11.08
N GLU A 155 2.98 16.89 -12.19
CA GLU A 155 1.59 16.60 -12.50
C GLU A 155 1.38 15.13 -12.88
N GLU A 156 2.32 14.53 -13.62
CA GLU A 156 2.32 13.09 -13.89
C GLU A 156 2.46 12.27 -12.61
N ARG A 157 3.38 12.67 -11.72
CA ARG A 157 3.55 12.06 -10.39
C ARG A 157 2.28 12.18 -9.55
N ARG A 158 1.69 13.38 -9.46
CA ARG A 158 0.43 13.61 -8.73
C ARG A 158 -0.68 12.70 -9.25
N LYS A 159 -0.82 12.55 -10.57
CA LYS A 159 -1.81 11.67 -11.20
C LYS A 159 -1.51 10.19 -10.97
N ALA A 160 -0.24 9.78 -10.85
CA ALA A 160 0.14 8.42 -10.50
C ALA A 160 -0.21 8.13 -9.03
N GLU A 161 0.22 9.00 -8.10
CA GLU A 161 -0.09 8.91 -6.66
C GLU A 161 -1.61 8.92 -6.39
N GLU A 162 -2.40 9.69 -7.16
CA GLU A 162 -3.87 9.67 -7.05
C GLU A 162 -4.50 8.38 -7.56
N ARG A 163 -3.98 7.80 -8.64
CA ARG A 163 -4.44 6.49 -9.13
C ARG A 163 -4.14 5.40 -8.11
N GLU A 164 -2.96 5.44 -7.53
CA GLU A 164 -2.54 4.52 -6.47
C GLU A 164 -3.35 4.66 -5.19
N ARG A 165 -3.67 5.88 -4.78
CA ARG A 165 -4.53 6.07 -3.63
C ARG A 165 -5.90 5.42 -3.83
N ARG A 166 -6.42 5.44 -5.06
CA ARG A 166 -7.67 4.73 -5.42
C ARG A 166 -7.46 3.22 -5.42
N GLU A 167 -6.41 2.72 -6.06
CA GLU A 167 -6.08 1.29 -6.08
C GLU A 167 -5.87 0.74 -4.66
N ARG A 168 -5.17 1.46 -3.79
CA ARG A 168 -4.97 1.10 -2.38
C ARG A 168 -6.26 1.10 -1.56
N GLN A 169 -7.20 2.00 -1.86
CA GLN A 169 -8.51 2.00 -1.21
C GLN A 169 -9.39 0.83 -1.65
N GLU A 170 -9.15 0.30 -2.84
CA GLU A 170 -9.86 -0.87 -3.37
C GLU A 170 -9.14 -2.19 -3.01
N MET A 171 -7.84 -2.15 -2.72
CA MET A 171 -7.08 -3.31 -2.26
C MET A 171 -7.61 -3.82 -0.93
N LYS A 172 -8.05 -5.08 -0.93
CA LYS A 172 -8.34 -5.83 0.28
C LYS A 172 -7.26 -6.87 0.45
N PHE A 173 -6.47 -6.74 1.51
CA PHE A 173 -5.50 -7.74 1.86
C PHE A 173 -6.19 -8.93 2.54
N THR A 174 -5.91 -10.12 2.04
CA THR A 174 -6.23 -11.39 2.69
C THR A 174 -4.98 -11.92 3.40
N ILE A 175 -5.16 -12.88 4.30
CA ILE A 175 -4.07 -13.53 5.03
C ILE A 175 -3.07 -14.25 4.10
N SER A 176 -3.53 -14.65 2.91
CA SER A 176 -2.72 -15.24 1.84
C SER A 176 -1.98 -14.21 0.95
N THR A 177 -2.18 -12.91 1.16
CA THR A 177 -1.51 -11.87 0.34
C THR A 177 0.01 -11.96 0.51
N ASN A 178 0.74 -11.94 -0.60
CA ASN A 178 2.20 -11.88 -0.62
C ASN A 178 2.71 -10.59 0.05
N ILE A 179 3.78 -10.68 0.83
CA ILE A 179 4.44 -9.54 1.47
C ILE A 179 4.93 -8.47 0.47
N GLU A 180 5.36 -8.85 -0.73
CA GLU A 180 5.71 -7.91 -1.81
C GLU A 180 4.51 -7.09 -2.24
N ASP A 181 3.35 -7.74 -2.40
CA ASP A 181 2.12 -7.07 -2.79
C ASP A 181 1.68 -6.07 -1.70
N VAL A 182 1.83 -6.44 -0.42
CA VAL A 182 1.54 -5.54 0.70
C VAL A 182 2.45 -4.30 0.70
N LEU A 183 3.75 -4.50 0.42
CA LEU A 183 4.75 -3.44 0.49
C LEU A 183 4.74 -2.54 -0.75
N PHE A 184 4.58 -3.10 -1.94
CA PHE A 184 4.84 -2.37 -3.19
C PHE A 184 3.63 -2.20 -4.10
N LYS A 185 2.60 -3.06 -4.02
CA LYS A 185 1.46 -2.96 -4.93
C LYS A 185 0.75 -1.62 -4.73
N GLY A 186 0.46 -0.95 -5.85
CA GLY A 186 -0.16 0.37 -5.84
C GLY A 186 0.69 1.43 -5.12
N ARG A 187 2.03 1.40 -5.26
CA ARG A 187 2.93 2.52 -4.89
C ARG A 187 3.81 2.94 -6.06
N VAL A 188 4.05 4.24 -6.18
CA VAL A 188 5.03 4.79 -7.11
C VAL A 188 6.37 4.52 -6.46
N ARG A 189 7.10 3.57 -7.06
CA ARG A 189 8.50 3.34 -6.76
C ARG A 189 9.33 4.54 -7.20
N VAL A 190 9.95 5.23 -6.23
CA VAL A 190 10.78 6.41 -6.51
C VAL A 190 12.24 6.04 -6.67
N ASP A 191 12.67 4.90 -6.15
CA ASP A 191 13.97 4.30 -6.36
C ASP A 191 14.29 4.05 -7.86
N GLU A 192 13.28 3.65 -8.63
CA GLU A 192 13.31 3.47 -10.09
C GLU A 192 13.23 4.79 -10.89
N MET A 193 13.15 5.94 -10.22
CA MET A 193 13.18 7.25 -10.89
C MET A 193 14.58 7.56 -11.42
N LYS A 194 14.66 8.19 -12.60
CA LYS A 194 15.93 8.67 -13.16
C LYS A 194 16.44 9.89 -12.40
N LEU A 195 17.76 9.91 -12.13
CA LEU A 195 18.43 10.99 -11.43
C LEU A 195 18.17 12.35 -12.10
N ASN A 196 18.36 12.47 -13.41
CA ASN A 196 18.17 13.74 -14.10
C ASN A 196 16.71 14.23 -14.06
N ASP A 197 15.72 13.34 -14.00
CA ASP A 197 14.32 13.72 -13.82
C ASP A 197 14.10 14.29 -12.41
N PHE A 198 14.64 13.65 -11.38
CA PHE A 198 14.63 14.17 -10.00
C PHE A 198 15.33 15.53 -9.88
N LEU A 199 16.56 15.64 -10.41
CA LEU A 199 17.34 16.88 -10.36
C LEU A 199 16.61 18.02 -11.05
N THR A 200 15.98 17.75 -12.20
CA THR A 200 15.19 18.76 -12.92
C THR A 200 13.95 19.14 -12.12
N MET A 201 13.17 18.15 -11.68
CA MET A 201 11.89 18.34 -11.01
C MET A 201 12.01 19.03 -9.64
N GLU A 202 13.01 18.68 -8.83
CA GLU A 202 13.12 19.10 -7.43
C GLU A 202 14.22 20.13 -7.20
N LEU A 203 15.27 20.13 -8.02
CA LEU A 203 16.49 20.92 -7.79
C LEU A 203 16.83 21.90 -8.91
N GLY A 204 15.89 22.10 -9.86
CA GLY A 204 16.01 23.07 -10.95
C GLY A 204 17.00 22.68 -12.04
N GLY A 205 17.37 21.40 -12.10
CA GLY A 205 18.35 20.85 -13.04
C GLY A 205 19.81 21.02 -12.58
N ARG A 206 20.04 21.46 -11.34
CA ARG A 206 21.40 21.52 -10.79
C ARG A 206 22.00 20.12 -10.67
N GLY A 207 23.26 19.99 -11.12
CA GLY A 207 23.98 18.72 -11.12
C GLY A 207 23.54 17.74 -12.23
N ALA A 208 22.55 18.09 -13.06
CA ALA A 208 22.13 17.25 -14.16
C ALA A 208 23.21 17.26 -15.25
N VAL A 209 23.70 16.07 -15.59
CA VAL A 209 24.70 15.86 -16.65
C VAL A 209 24.28 14.67 -17.49
N ASP A 210 24.67 14.66 -18.76
CA ASP A 210 24.24 13.62 -19.71
C ASP A 210 24.72 12.22 -19.31
N ALA A 211 25.94 12.14 -18.77
CA ALA A 211 26.53 10.88 -18.30
C ALA A 211 25.69 10.16 -17.22
N ASN A 212 24.83 10.88 -16.50
CA ASN A 212 24.01 10.32 -15.42
C ASN A 212 22.52 10.18 -15.78
N ARG A 213 22.16 10.33 -17.06
CA ARG A 213 20.76 10.41 -17.48
C ARG A 213 19.94 9.16 -17.16
N ASP A 214 20.54 7.98 -17.27
CA ASP A 214 19.89 6.70 -16.99
C ASP A 214 20.22 6.13 -15.60
N VAL A 215 20.90 6.91 -14.75
CA VAL A 215 21.18 6.50 -13.37
C VAL A 215 19.88 6.56 -12.57
N LEU A 216 19.51 5.45 -11.93
CA LEU A 216 18.36 5.37 -11.03
C LEU A 216 18.68 5.98 -9.66
N LEU A 217 17.66 6.42 -8.94
CA LEU A 217 17.85 7.00 -7.61
C LEU A 217 18.40 6.00 -6.61
N GLU A 218 18.00 4.72 -6.67
CA GLU A 218 18.61 3.70 -5.80
C GLU A 218 20.12 3.61 -5.95
N GLU A 219 20.63 3.67 -7.18
CA GLU A 219 22.06 3.60 -7.45
C GLU A 219 22.78 4.92 -7.11
N PHE A 220 22.12 6.06 -7.34
CA PHE A 220 22.63 7.37 -6.96
C PHE A 220 22.82 7.49 -5.45
N PHE A 221 21.81 7.14 -4.65
CA PHE A 221 21.85 7.32 -3.19
C PHE A 221 22.80 6.36 -2.48
N LYS A 222 23.26 5.27 -3.13
CA LYS A 222 24.37 4.44 -2.63
C LYS A 222 25.68 5.22 -2.57
N ASN A 223 25.96 6.08 -3.55
CA ASN A 223 27.17 6.90 -3.57
C ASN A 223 27.01 8.20 -4.39
N PRO A 224 26.40 9.26 -3.82
CA PRO A 224 26.12 10.50 -4.55
C PRO A 224 27.36 11.18 -5.14
N LYS A 225 28.52 11.07 -4.46
CA LYS A 225 29.80 11.67 -4.87
C LYS A 225 30.35 11.10 -6.19
N LYS A 226 29.94 9.88 -6.55
CA LYS A 226 30.30 9.25 -7.82
C LYS A 226 29.66 9.97 -9.01
N TYR A 227 28.46 10.50 -8.81
CA TYR A 227 27.62 11.06 -9.87
C TYR A 227 27.67 12.59 -9.89
N ILE A 228 27.75 13.24 -8.73
CA ILE A 228 27.94 14.70 -8.61
C ILE A 228 29.36 14.97 -8.13
N CYS A 229 30.25 15.34 -9.06
CA CYS A 229 31.66 15.59 -8.76
C CYS A 229 31.91 16.95 -8.11
N ASP A 230 31.04 17.93 -8.33
CA ASP A 230 31.13 19.24 -7.68
C ASP A 230 30.64 19.12 -6.24
N ALA A 231 31.59 19.17 -5.30
CA ALA A 231 31.31 19.06 -3.88
C ALA A 231 30.42 20.19 -3.36
N GLY A 232 30.59 21.42 -3.85
CA GLY A 232 29.78 22.56 -3.41
C GLY A 232 28.33 22.41 -3.84
N VAL A 233 28.11 22.00 -5.10
CA VAL A 233 26.76 21.70 -5.62
C VAL A 233 26.11 20.56 -4.84
N LEU A 234 26.85 19.49 -4.57
CA LEU A 234 26.32 18.36 -3.79
C LEU A 234 25.96 18.76 -2.36
N ASP A 235 26.79 19.56 -1.69
CA ASP A 235 26.54 20.03 -0.31
C ASP A 235 25.28 20.91 -0.25
N GLU A 236 25.10 21.81 -1.23
CA GLU A 236 23.89 22.63 -1.36
C GLU A 236 22.64 21.78 -1.61
N MET A 237 22.75 20.76 -2.46
CA MET A 237 21.66 19.82 -2.74
C MET A 237 21.28 19.06 -1.48
N GLN A 238 22.26 18.50 -0.76
CA GLN A 238 22.06 17.76 0.49
C GLN A 238 21.48 18.61 1.62
N ALA A 239 21.73 19.93 1.61
CA ALA A 239 21.11 20.85 2.56
C ALA A 239 19.59 21.02 2.32
N SER A 240 19.10 20.74 1.10
CA SER A 240 17.70 20.94 0.72
C SER A 240 16.74 19.90 1.32
N ASP A 241 15.60 20.37 1.82
CA ASP A 241 14.51 19.51 2.30
C ASP A 241 13.95 18.58 1.22
N ARG A 242 14.01 19.00 -0.05
CA ARG A 242 13.55 18.18 -1.19
C ARG A 242 14.46 16.98 -1.40
N TYR A 243 15.77 17.19 -1.28
CA TYR A 243 16.75 16.11 -1.37
C TYR A 243 16.60 15.12 -0.22
N LYS A 244 16.53 15.61 1.03
CA LYS A 244 16.38 14.75 2.22
C LYS A 244 15.11 13.91 2.17
N ARG A 245 13.99 14.48 1.72
CA ARG A 245 12.73 13.74 1.56
C ARG A 245 12.86 12.63 0.52
N MET A 246 13.48 12.91 -0.62
CA MET A 246 13.69 11.91 -1.66
C MET A 246 14.65 10.82 -1.20
N GLU A 247 15.76 11.19 -0.58
CA GLU A 247 16.73 10.24 -0.02
C GLU A 247 16.09 9.30 0.99
N GLY A 248 15.27 9.82 1.91
CA GLY A 248 14.54 9.02 2.87
C GLY A 248 13.60 8.02 2.21
N ALA A 249 12.80 8.47 1.24
CA ALA A 249 11.86 7.60 0.52
C ALA A 249 12.56 6.46 -0.23
N VAL A 250 13.65 6.76 -0.96
CA VAL A 250 14.41 5.75 -1.69
C VAL A 250 15.09 4.76 -0.74
N ARG A 251 15.67 5.24 0.37
CA ARG A 251 16.27 4.37 1.38
C ARG A 251 15.22 3.45 2.02
N ASP A 252 14.05 3.97 2.35
CA ASP A 252 12.95 3.18 2.90
C ASP A 252 12.50 2.08 1.91
N GLU A 253 12.41 2.38 0.60
CA GLU A 253 12.09 1.40 -0.45
C GLU A 253 13.17 0.31 -0.59
N MET A 254 14.44 0.70 -0.59
CA MET A 254 15.57 -0.24 -0.64
C MET A 254 15.62 -1.14 0.61
N ASP A 255 15.36 -0.58 1.79
CA ASP A 255 15.30 -1.33 3.05
C ASP A 255 14.12 -2.33 3.03
N MET A 256 12.96 -1.92 2.49
CA MET A 256 11.81 -2.81 2.29
C MET A 256 12.14 -3.97 1.34
N GLU A 257 12.79 -3.72 0.21
CA GLU A 257 13.20 -4.77 -0.73
C GLU A 257 14.22 -5.74 -0.09
N GLY A 258 15.20 -5.19 0.63
CA GLY A 258 16.15 -5.98 1.39
C GLY A 258 15.49 -6.85 2.46
N ASP A 259 14.44 -6.34 3.11
CA ASP A 259 13.68 -7.10 4.12
C ASP A 259 12.82 -8.19 3.52
N VAL A 260 12.19 -7.95 2.36
CA VAL A 260 11.45 -8.98 1.60
C VAL A 260 12.35 -10.18 1.33
N HIS A 261 13.57 -9.94 0.83
CA HIS A 261 14.53 -11.03 0.56
C HIS A 261 14.91 -11.80 1.84
N LYS A 262 15.10 -11.10 2.96
CA LYS A 262 15.36 -11.76 4.25
C LYS A 262 14.15 -12.57 4.73
N LEU A 263 12.94 -12.05 4.55
CA LEU A 263 11.71 -12.71 4.97
C LEU A 263 11.48 -14.00 4.19
N TYR A 264 11.66 -13.99 2.87
CA TYR A 264 11.60 -15.21 2.07
C TYR A 264 12.60 -16.27 2.51
N LYS A 265 13.85 -15.88 2.83
CA LYS A 265 14.85 -16.82 3.36
C LYS A 265 14.45 -17.46 4.68
N ASN A 266 13.58 -16.80 5.44
CA ASN A 266 13.02 -17.31 6.70
C ASN A 266 11.64 -17.97 6.51
N GLY A 267 11.20 -18.22 5.27
CA GLY A 267 9.91 -18.84 4.96
C GLY A 267 8.70 -17.92 5.17
N VAL A 268 8.91 -16.60 5.21
CA VAL A 268 7.84 -15.61 5.31
C VAL A 268 7.60 -14.99 3.94
N ASP A 269 6.60 -15.49 3.24
CA ASP A 269 6.21 -15.07 1.88
C ASP A 269 4.84 -14.39 1.81
N ASN A 270 4.00 -14.53 2.84
CA ASN A 270 2.66 -13.95 2.92
C ASN A 270 2.33 -13.44 4.34
N LEU A 271 1.16 -12.82 4.48
CA LEU A 271 0.71 -12.26 5.77
C LEU A 271 0.49 -13.33 6.86
N LEU A 272 0.06 -14.55 6.51
CA LEU A 272 -0.05 -15.67 7.47
C LEU A 272 1.31 -15.99 8.09
N ASN A 273 2.30 -16.16 7.23
CA ASN A 273 3.65 -16.48 7.65
C ASN A 273 4.28 -15.32 8.41
N TRP A 274 3.94 -14.07 8.07
CA TRP A 274 4.29 -12.90 8.88
C TRP A 274 3.64 -12.95 10.27
N LEU A 275 2.36 -13.29 10.39
CA LEU A 275 1.66 -13.38 11.68
C LEU A 275 2.33 -14.42 12.61
N VAL A 276 2.65 -15.60 12.09
CA VAL A 276 3.25 -16.72 12.84
C VAL A 276 4.77 -16.58 13.02
N ALA A 277 5.42 -15.66 12.30
CA ALA A 277 6.87 -15.47 12.37
C ALA A 277 7.36 -15.20 13.80
N THR A 278 8.50 -15.81 14.14
CA THR A 278 9.11 -15.65 15.47
C THR A 278 9.50 -14.19 15.73
N ALA A 279 9.54 -13.79 17.01
CA ALA A 279 9.99 -12.46 17.40
C ALA A 279 11.42 -12.15 16.89
N GLY A 280 12.29 -13.17 16.78
CA GLY A 280 13.63 -13.03 16.22
C GLY A 280 13.62 -12.67 14.73
N VAL A 281 12.74 -13.27 13.94
CA VAL A 281 12.56 -12.92 12.51
C VAL A 281 12.01 -11.49 12.40
N LYS A 282 10.96 -11.15 13.16
CA LYS A 282 10.35 -9.81 13.14
C LYS A 282 11.29 -8.69 13.62
N ALA A 283 12.26 -9.00 14.48
CA ALA A 283 13.23 -8.03 14.98
C ALA A 283 14.32 -7.66 13.96
N ASN A 284 14.56 -8.49 12.94
CA ASN A 284 15.56 -8.26 11.89
C ASN A 284 15.03 -7.43 10.70
N VAL A 285 13.75 -7.03 10.76
CA VAL A 285 13.06 -6.24 9.74
C VAL A 285 13.06 -4.77 10.12
N HIS A 286 13.26 -3.89 9.15
CA HIS A 286 13.24 -2.44 9.37
C HIS A 286 11.86 -1.97 9.82
N GLY A 287 11.85 -0.92 10.64
CA GLY A 287 10.65 -0.41 11.28
C GLY A 287 9.56 0.01 10.28
N VAL A 288 9.93 0.50 9.10
CA VAL A 288 8.98 0.88 8.04
C VAL A 288 8.27 -0.36 7.48
N THR A 289 9.01 -1.38 7.06
CA THR A 289 8.50 -2.65 6.57
C THR A 289 7.58 -3.30 7.59
N LYS A 290 8.04 -3.38 8.84
CA LYS A 290 7.29 -3.97 9.95
C LYS A 290 5.94 -3.29 10.16
N ARG A 291 5.90 -1.95 10.19
CA ARG A 291 4.64 -1.19 10.37
C ARG A 291 3.64 -1.48 9.26
N PHE A 292 4.08 -1.59 8.02
CA PHE A 292 3.20 -1.91 6.90
C PHE A 292 2.64 -3.33 6.98
N LEU A 293 3.50 -4.31 7.24
CA LEU A 293 3.07 -5.70 7.38
C LEU A 293 2.14 -5.89 8.57
N ASP A 294 2.42 -5.27 9.72
CA ASP A 294 1.56 -5.31 10.91
C ASP A 294 0.19 -4.67 10.64
N ALA A 295 0.16 -3.51 9.96
CA ALA A 295 -1.09 -2.85 9.61
C ALA A 295 -1.94 -3.68 8.62
N ALA A 296 -1.31 -4.23 7.59
CA ALA A 296 -2.00 -5.08 6.61
C ALA A 296 -2.46 -6.41 7.20
N ALA A 297 -1.68 -7.00 8.12
CA ALA A 297 -2.07 -8.20 8.83
C ALA A 297 -3.28 -7.94 9.74
N GLU A 298 -3.32 -6.79 10.41
CA GLU A 298 -4.47 -6.41 11.25
C GLU A 298 -5.72 -6.13 10.41
N GLU A 299 -5.57 -5.48 9.25
CA GLU A 299 -6.66 -5.28 8.28
C GLU A 299 -7.18 -6.62 7.74
N ALA A 300 -6.27 -7.53 7.36
CA ALA A 300 -6.62 -8.87 6.88
C ALA A 300 -7.30 -9.72 7.96
N ARG A 301 -6.96 -9.51 9.25
CA ARG A 301 -7.57 -10.20 10.39
C ARG A 301 -8.96 -9.66 10.73
N ASN A 302 -9.20 -8.37 10.50
CA ASN A 302 -10.46 -7.70 10.82
C ASN A 302 -11.06 -7.07 9.55
N PRO A 303 -11.62 -7.85 8.61
CA PRO A 303 -12.29 -7.28 7.45
C PRO A 303 -13.52 -6.52 7.96
N THR A 304 -13.35 -5.20 8.12
CA THR A 304 -14.38 -4.27 8.62
C THR A 304 -15.61 -4.24 7.69
N THR A 305 -15.53 -4.91 6.52
CA THR A 305 -16.57 -4.95 5.49
C THR A 305 -17.55 -6.13 5.58
N SER A 306 -17.44 -7.06 6.53
CA SER A 306 -18.50 -8.07 6.72
C SER A 306 -18.77 -8.37 8.19
N SER A 307 -19.66 -7.59 8.80
CA SER A 307 -20.32 -7.94 10.06
C SER A 307 -21.31 -9.10 9.90
N SER A 308 -21.50 -9.59 8.67
CA SER A 308 -22.28 -10.79 8.39
C SER A 308 -21.34 -12.00 8.36
N PRO A 309 -21.60 -13.06 9.15
CA PRO A 309 -20.82 -14.28 9.07
C PRO A 309 -20.90 -14.87 7.66
N ILE A 310 -19.78 -15.38 7.15
CA ILE A 310 -19.79 -16.23 5.97
C ILE A 310 -20.25 -17.62 6.45
N TYR A 311 -21.33 -18.13 5.90
CA TYR A 311 -21.80 -19.48 6.24
C TYR A 311 -21.05 -20.49 5.40
N LEU A 312 -20.20 -21.30 6.03
CA LEU A 312 -19.52 -22.41 5.37
C LEU A 312 -20.49 -23.59 5.20
N GLU A 313 -21.28 -23.52 4.13
CA GLU A 313 -22.33 -24.48 3.82
C GLU A 313 -21.77 -25.91 3.78
N GLY A 314 -22.38 -26.84 4.53
CA GLY A 314 -22.00 -28.26 4.56
C GLY A 314 -20.72 -28.59 5.33
N CYS A 315 -19.96 -27.63 5.85
CA CYS A 315 -18.77 -27.91 6.69
C CYS A 315 -19.15 -28.52 8.04
N TYR A 316 -20.26 -28.06 8.66
CA TYR A 316 -20.81 -28.66 9.88
C TYR A 316 -21.10 -30.15 9.67
N GLU A 317 -21.92 -30.46 8.66
CA GLU A 317 -22.35 -31.83 8.37
C GLU A 317 -21.17 -32.71 7.97
N SER A 318 -20.16 -32.17 7.28
CA SER A 318 -18.96 -32.92 6.90
C SER A 318 -18.13 -33.35 8.11
N VAL A 319 -17.96 -32.46 9.10
CA VAL A 319 -17.24 -32.78 10.33
C VAL A 319 -18.08 -33.71 11.21
N TYR A 320 -19.36 -33.40 11.40
CA TYR A 320 -20.26 -34.21 12.22
C TYR A 320 -20.39 -35.65 11.68
N ASN A 321 -20.51 -35.83 10.37
CA ASN A 321 -20.63 -37.14 9.73
C ASN A 321 -19.27 -37.75 9.31
N ALA A 322 -18.15 -37.28 9.88
CA ALA A 322 -16.83 -37.80 9.54
C ALA A 322 -16.74 -39.32 9.75
N ARG A 323 -16.13 -40.02 8.79
CA ARG A 323 -16.07 -41.49 8.75
C ARG A 323 -14.88 -42.02 9.53
N TRP A 324 -15.13 -43.00 10.38
CA TRP A 324 -14.10 -43.68 11.15
C TRP A 324 -13.37 -44.75 10.34
N HIS A 325 -12.05 -44.78 10.51
CA HIS A 325 -11.18 -45.87 10.12
C HIS A 325 -10.21 -46.12 11.27
N HIS A 326 -9.72 -47.35 11.42
CA HIS A 326 -8.76 -47.66 12.47
C HIS A 326 -7.75 -48.71 12.02
N VAL A 327 -6.53 -48.58 12.52
CA VAL A 327 -5.43 -49.49 12.28
C VAL A 327 -5.25 -50.36 13.51
N VAL A 328 -5.38 -51.67 13.32
CA VAL A 328 -5.13 -52.66 14.36
C VAL A 328 -3.86 -53.44 14.10
N GLU A 329 -3.14 -53.72 15.17
CA GLU A 329 -2.07 -54.70 15.19
C GLU A 329 -2.69 -56.10 15.26
N VAL A 330 -2.37 -56.94 14.27
CA VAL A 330 -2.79 -58.34 14.24
C VAL A 330 -1.59 -59.21 14.66
N PRO A 331 -1.70 -59.96 15.77
CA PRO A 331 -0.63 -60.85 16.19
C PRO A 331 -0.47 -62.02 15.22
N GLY A 332 0.69 -62.14 14.57
CA GLY A 332 1.08 -63.23 13.67
C GLY A 332 2.54 -63.63 13.88
N GLY A 333 2.90 -64.87 13.52
CA GLY A 333 4.17 -65.54 13.86
C GLY A 333 5.44 -64.71 13.65
N GLU A 334 5.97 -64.64 12.42
CA GLU A 334 7.28 -64.00 12.11
C GLU A 334 7.18 -62.49 11.79
N GLY A 335 6.18 -61.79 12.33
CA GLY A 335 6.06 -60.34 12.17
C GLY A 335 4.73 -59.76 12.62
N THR A 336 4.79 -58.56 13.18
CA THR A 336 3.62 -57.76 13.52
C THR A 336 2.96 -57.22 12.25
N GLY A 337 1.79 -57.76 11.88
CA GLY A 337 0.97 -57.24 10.78
C GLY A 337 0.11 -56.05 11.23
N MET A 338 -0.07 -55.05 10.36
CA MET A 338 -1.01 -53.95 10.55
C MET A 338 -2.18 -54.10 9.58
N GLU A 339 -3.40 -54.06 10.07
CA GLU A 339 -4.62 -54.15 9.26
C GLU A 339 -5.45 -52.86 9.44
N VAL A 340 -5.91 -52.29 8.32
CA VAL A 340 -6.82 -51.13 8.33
C VAL A 340 -8.25 -51.65 8.25
N LYS A 341 -9.10 -51.17 9.16
CA LYS A 341 -10.52 -51.51 9.26
C LYS A 341 -11.36 -50.25 9.16
N GLU A 342 -12.49 -50.37 8.46
CA GLU A 342 -13.51 -49.32 8.40
C GLU A 342 -14.40 -49.36 9.65
N GLY A 343 -14.85 -48.20 10.10
CA GLY A 343 -15.68 -48.04 11.30
C GLY A 343 -14.91 -47.69 12.57
N GLU A 344 -15.66 -47.31 13.60
CA GLU A 344 -15.13 -47.01 14.93
C GLU A 344 -14.55 -48.29 15.56
N PRO A 345 -13.36 -48.24 16.18
CA PRO A 345 -12.79 -49.43 16.80
C PRO A 345 -13.67 -49.93 17.96
N PRO A 346 -13.90 -51.25 18.08
CA PRO A 346 -14.75 -51.82 19.13
C PRO A 346 -14.19 -51.63 20.55
N GLN A 347 -12.90 -51.32 20.68
CA GLN A 347 -12.25 -50.99 21.94
C GLN A 347 -11.18 -49.92 21.68
N SER A 348 -11.22 -48.82 22.43
CA SER A 348 -10.19 -47.77 22.42
C SER A 348 -9.02 -48.10 23.38
N TRP A 349 -8.02 -47.23 23.45
CA TRP A 349 -6.90 -47.39 24.40
C TRP A 349 -7.36 -47.33 25.85
N THR A 350 -6.74 -48.15 26.70
CA THR A 350 -6.97 -48.16 28.14
C THR A 350 -6.03 -47.20 28.86
N TYR A 351 -6.55 -46.49 29.85
CA TYR A 351 -5.79 -45.54 30.67
C TYR A 351 -5.96 -45.85 32.16
N LYS A 352 -4.91 -45.58 32.93
CA LYS A 352 -4.91 -45.63 34.40
C LYS A 352 -4.73 -44.21 34.94
N ALA A 353 -5.40 -43.91 36.04
CA ALA A 353 -5.24 -42.63 36.73
C ALA A 353 -3.90 -42.60 37.49
N VAL A 354 -3.11 -41.56 37.27
CA VAL A 354 -1.85 -41.27 37.98
C VAL A 354 -1.89 -39.82 38.45
N GLY A 355 -2.29 -39.62 39.71
CA GLY A 355 -2.59 -38.30 40.25
C GLY A 355 -3.75 -37.64 39.49
N ASP A 356 -3.55 -36.39 39.05
CA ASP A 356 -4.50 -35.62 38.23
C ASP A 356 -4.35 -35.88 36.71
N THR A 357 -3.59 -36.91 36.32
CA THR A 357 -3.30 -37.22 34.92
C THR A 357 -3.67 -38.66 34.56
N LEU A 358 -3.89 -38.89 33.28
CA LEU A 358 -4.08 -40.24 32.72
C LEU A 358 -2.75 -40.73 32.14
N GLU A 359 -2.40 -41.98 32.40
CA GLU A 359 -1.32 -42.67 31.71
C GLU A 359 -1.89 -43.85 30.92
N LYS A 360 -1.27 -44.16 29.79
CA LYS A 360 -1.63 -45.35 29.02
C LYS A 360 -1.37 -46.60 29.86
N ASP A 361 -2.38 -47.46 29.99
CA ASP A 361 -2.26 -48.71 30.75
C ASP A 361 -1.71 -49.82 29.86
N ASP A 362 -0.38 -49.90 29.81
CA ASP A 362 0.37 -50.92 29.05
C ASP A 362 0.73 -52.15 29.90
N GLY A 363 0.26 -52.23 31.16
CA GLY A 363 0.72 -53.22 32.15
C GLY A 363 -0.02 -54.55 32.15
N VAL A 364 -1.26 -54.60 31.64
CA VAL A 364 -2.11 -55.80 31.62
C VAL A 364 -2.30 -56.29 30.18
N GLN A 365 -1.21 -56.75 29.57
CA GLN A 365 -1.23 -57.18 28.16
C GLN A 365 -1.77 -58.61 28.02
N GLN A 366 -3.04 -58.77 27.62
CA GLN A 366 -3.54 -60.06 27.16
C GLN A 366 -2.93 -60.38 25.78
N SER A 367 -2.29 -61.54 25.68
CA SER A 367 -1.74 -62.05 24.42
C SER A 367 -2.89 -62.45 23.50
N GLY A 368 -3.01 -61.83 22.32
CA GLY A 368 -3.99 -62.18 21.28
C GLY A 368 -5.09 -61.14 20.98
N ALA A 369 -5.18 -60.04 21.74
CA ALA A 369 -6.15 -58.97 21.45
C ALA A 369 -5.71 -58.09 20.27
N LEU A 370 -6.65 -57.69 19.41
CA LEU A 370 -6.43 -56.68 18.37
C LEU A 370 -6.07 -55.35 19.03
N ARG A 371 -4.94 -54.74 18.64
CA ARG A 371 -4.44 -53.53 19.33
C ARG A 371 -4.63 -52.30 18.46
N PRO A 372 -5.44 -51.30 18.87
CA PRO A 372 -5.51 -50.04 18.16
C PRO A 372 -4.14 -49.36 18.14
N ARG A 373 -3.67 -49.00 16.95
CA ARG A 373 -2.40 -48.27 16.74
C ARG A 373 -2.65 -46.84 16.29
N LEU A 374 -3.70 -46.63 15.50
CA LEU A 374 -4.10 -45.33 15.00
C LEU A 374 -5.59 -45.37 14.67
N MET A 375 -6.32 -44.30 14.97
CA MET A 375 -7.66 -44.08 14.43
C MET A 375 -7.59 -42.90 13.47
N VAL A 376 -8.48 -42.87 12.48
CA VAL A 376 -8.55 -41.83 11.46
C VAL A 376 -9.99 -41.43 11.26
N LEU A 377 -10.25 -40.13 11.31
CA LEU A 377 -11.54 -39.53 10.94
C LEU A 377 -11.40 -38.84 9.60
N THR A 378 -12.25 -39.19 8.64
CA THR A 378 -12.23 -38.62 7.29
C THR A 378 -13.45 -37.73 7.08
N SER A 379 -13.21 -36.45 6.83
CA SER A 379 -14.23 -35.43 6.52
C SER A 379 -14.15 -35.06 5.03
N ASP A 380 -15.27 -35.11 4.31
CA ASP A 380 -15.31 -34.86 2.86
C ASP A 380 -14.88 -33.43 2.47
N LYS A 381 -15.16 -32.46 3.34
CA LYS A 381 -14.73 -31.05 3.23
C LYS A 381 -13.48 -30.71 4.04
N GLY A 382 -12.79 -31.71 4.60
CA GLY A 382 -11.63 -31.49 5.47
C GLY A 382 -12.00 -30.95 6.85
N TRP A 383 -11.00 -30.41 7.53
CA TRP A 383 -11.05 -29.96 8.92
C TRP A 383 -10.84 -28.45 8.99
N PRO A 384 -11.17 -27.77 10.13
CA PRO A 384 -11.07 -26.32 10.23
C PRO A 384 -9.73 -25.76 9.75
N TYR A 385 -8.60 -26.40 10.11
CA TYR A 385 -7.27 -25.96 9.71
C TYR A 385 -7.01 -26.02 8.20
N SER A 386 -7.79 -26.79 7.43
CA SER A 386 -7.64 -26.99 5.99
C SER A 386 -8.74 -26.29 5.17
N TRP A 387 -9.68 -25.58 5.79
CA TRP A 387 -10.78 -24.92 5.06
C TRP A 387 -10.32 -23.70 4.25
N GLU A 388 -9.18 -23.10 4.60
CA GLU A 388 -8.57 -21.99 3.86
C GLU A 388 -7.50 -22.43 2.85
N GLU A 389 -7.12 -23.71 2.83
CA GLU A 389 -6.09 -24.24 1.93
C GLU A 389 -6.72 -24.82 0.65
N ASP A 390 -6.09 -24.63 -0.52
CA ASP A 390 -6.56 -25.16 -1.82
C ASP A 390 -6.57 -26.70 -1.87
N GLU A 391 -5.83 -27.37 -0.99
CA GLU A 391 -5.82 -28.82 -0.82
C GLU A 391 -6.45 -29.21 0.53
N SER A 392 -7.74 -29.60 0.53
CA SER A 392 -8.42 -30.00 1.75
C SER A 392 -7.87 -31.33 2.28
N LEU A 393 -7.05 -31.27 3.33
CA LEU A 393 -6.60 -32.43 4.08
C LEU A 393 -7.80 -33.07 4.81
N ARG A 394 -8.26 -34.20 4.29
CA ARG A 394 -9.51 -34.86 4.71
C ARG A 394 -9.38 -35.69 5.99
N ASP A 395 -8.17 -36.15 6.29
CA ASP A 395 -7.92 -37.15 7.32
C ASP A 395 -7.37 -36.53 8.61
N CYS A 396 -8.06 -36.76 9.72
CA CYS A 396 -7.62 -36.44 11.07
C CYS A 396 -7.09 -37.70 11.76
N HIS A 397 -5.79 -37.72 12.06
CA HIS A 397 -5.10 -38.85 12.66
C HIS A 397 -5.14 -38.77 14.20
N VAL A 398 -5.70 -39.80 14.84
CA VAL A 398 -5.92 -39.89 16.29
C VAL A 398 -5.10 -41.04 16.85
N ASN A 399 -4.08 -40.71 17.64
CA ASN A 399 -3.29 -41.70 18.38
C ASN A 399 -3.72 -41.73 19.87
N CYS A 400 -3.07 -42.58 20.67
CA CYS A 400 -3.36 -42.68 22.10
C CYS A 400 -3.15 -41.36 22.86
N GLU A 401 -2.22 -40.50 22.45
CA GLU A 401 -2.00 -39.22 23.13
C GLU A 401 -3.15 -38.24 22.84
N VAL A 402 -3.63 -38.20 21.59
CA VAL A 402 -4.79 -37.39 21.20
C VAL A 402 -6.06 -37.89 21.89
N GLU A 403 -6.27 -39.21 21.94
CA GLU A 403 -7.40 -39.80 22.66
C GLU A 403 -7.34 -39.48 24.15
N ARG A 404 -6.14 -39.52 24.77
CA ARG A 404 -5.96 -39.13 26.18
C ARG A 404 -6.33 -37.69 26.46
N VAL A 405 -6.08 -36.78 25.52
CA VAL A 405 -6.52 -35.39 25.61
C VAL A 405 -8.06 -35.32 25.63
N TRP A 406 -8.73 -36.06 24.75
CA TRP A 406 -10.20 -36.14 24.77
C TRP A 406 -10.73 -36.70 26.09
N GLN A 407 -10.15 -37.78 26.62
CA GLN A 407 -10.56 -38.33 27.93
C GLN A 407 -10.49 -37.27 29.03
N THR A 408 -9.42 -36.46 29.05
CA THR A 408 -9.26 -35.36 30.02
C THR A 408 -10.35 -34.29 29.86
N VAL A 409 -10.64 -33.89 28.61
CA VAL A 409 -11.69 -32.90 28.32
C VAL A 409 -13.07 -33.45 28.64
N ARG A 410 -13.33 -34.73 28.37
CA ARG A 410 -14.59 -35.40 28.65
C ARG A 410 -14.87 -35.47 30.16
N ASP A 411 -13.84 -35.73 30.96
CA ASP A 411 -13.96 -35.72 32.43
C ASP A 411 -14.31 -34.31 32.93
N ASP A 412 -13.65 -33.27 32.41
CA ASP A 412 -13.98 -31.86 32.71
C ASP A 412 -15.43 -31.50 32.29
N LEU A 413 -15.88 -31.97 31.11
CA LEU A 413 -17.25 -31.75 30.63
C LEU A 413 -18.28 -32.48 31.48
N THR A 414 -17.98 -33.70 31.94
CA THR A 414 -18.88 -34.47 32.80
C THR A 414 -19.08 -33.76 34.14
N GLU A 415 -18.03 -33.18 34.71
CA GLU A 415 -18.12 -32.36 35.92
C GLU A 415 -18.87 -31.04 35.66
N LEU A 416 -18.58 -30.36 34.54
CA LEU A 416 -19.22 -29.10 34.16
C LEU A 416 -20.74 -29.24 33.95
N LEU A 417 -21.17 -30.33 33.31
CA LEU A 417 -22.56 -30.56 32.91
C LEU A 417 -23.38 -31.34 33.95
N SER A 418 -22.79 -31.61 35.12
CA SER A 418 -23.48 -32.31 36.21
C SER A 418 -24.62 -31.45 36.82
N PRO A 419 -25.76 -32.02 37.21
CA PRO A 419 -26.91 -31.28 37.76
C PRO A 419 -26.61 -30.53 39.06
N ASP A 420 -25.68 -31.05 39.86
CA ASP A 420 -25.12 -30.40 41.05
C ASP A 420 -23.65 -30.07 40.75
N PRO A 421 -23.35 -28.98 40.00
CA PRO A 421 -21.99 -28.51 39.90
C PRO A 421 -21.59 -28.14 41.33
N GLY A 422 -20.63 -28.85 41.92
CA GLY A 422 -20.14 -28.50 43.25
C GLY A 422 -19.87 -27.00 43.27
N ALA A 423 -20.19 -26.31 44.37
CA ALA A 423 -20.18 -24.85 44.50
C ALA A 423 -18.84 -24.14 44.21
N TYR A 424 -17.86 -24.86 43.64
CA TYR A 424 -16.47 -24.49 43.38
C TYR A 424 -15.94 -24.92 42.00
N PHE A 425 -16.73 -25.53 41.10
CA PHE A 425 -16.21 -25.89 39.78
C PHE A 425 -16.13 -24.66 38.85
N GLU A 426 -14.89 -24.24 38.55
CA GLU A 426 -14.59 -23.29 37.48
C GLU A 426 -14.05 -24.06 36.26
N PRO A 427 -14.50 -23.75 35.02
CA PRO A 427 -13.96 -24.35 33.81
C PRO A 427 -12.43 -24.24 33.78
N ARG A 428 -11.74 -25.39 33.84
CA ARG A 428 -10.28 -25.42 33.93
C ARG A 428 -9.67 -25.06 32.57
N ARG A 429 -8.78 -24.06 32.57
CA ARG A 429 -7.97 -23.75 31.38
C ARG A 429 -6.94 -24.87 31.18
N ARG A 430 -7.11 -25.68 30.13
CA ARG A 430 -6.15 -26.72 29.74
C ARG A 430 -5.22 -26.20 28.64
N VAL A 431 -3.92 -26.47 28.77
CA VAL A 431 -2.91 -26.11 27.77
C VAL A 431 -2.21 -27.38 27.29
N LEU A 432 -2.32 -27.67 25.99
CA LEU A 432 -1.64 -28.81 25.37
C LEU A 432 -0.23 -28.42 24.93
N ILE A 433 0.78 -28.96 25.60
CA ILE A 433 2.20 -28.75 25.30
C ILE A 433 2.76 -29.99 24.60
N GLY A 434 3.57 -29.78 23.55
CA GLY A 434 4.25 -30.86 22.86
C GLY A 434 5.14 -30.34 21.74
N THR A 435 6.01 -31.21 21.21
CA THR A 435 6.97 -30.85 20.16
C THR A 435 6.26 -30.28 18.91
N PRO A 436 6.81 -29.24 18.28
CA PRO A 436 6.33 -28.76 16.97
C PRO A 436 6.24 -29.90 15.94
N GLY A 437 5.21 -29.87 15.08
CA GLY A 437 5.04 -30.86 13.99
C GLY A 437 4.39 -32.19 14.38
N ILE A 438 4.13 -32.48 15.66
CA ILE A 438 3.54 -33.77 16.10
C ILE A 438 2.00 -33.84 15.94
N GLY A 439 1.36 -32.80 15.36
CA GLY A 439 -0.08 -32.83 15.09
C GLY A 439 -0.98 -32.39 16.25
N LYS A 440 -0.52 -31.46 17.11
CA LYS A 440 -1.35 -30.86 18.18
C LYS A 440 -2.62 -30.22 17.61
N SER A 441 -2.49 -29.30 16.66
CA SER A 441 -3.65 -28.63 16.06
C SER A 441 -4.38 -29.55 15.08
N MET A 442 -3.62 -30.18 14.17
CA MET A 442 -4.14 -31.03 13.10
C MET A 442 -4.91 -32.25 13.61
N GLY A 443 -4.37 -32.95 14.62
CA GLY A 443 -4.98 -34.14 15.21
C GLY A 443 -5.84 -33.82 16.43
N ALA A 444 -5.25 -33.24 17.48
CA ALA A 444 -6.00 -33.02 18.72
C ALA A 444 -7.08 -31.95 18.60
N GLY A 445 -6.80 -30.83 17.92
CA GLY A 445 -7.81 -29.78 17.70
C GLY A 445 -9.01 -30.28 16.91
N SER A 446 -8.76 -30.95 15.79
CA SER A 446 -9.80 -31.56 14.93
C SER A 446 -10.60 -32.64 15.66
N TYR A 447 -9.92 -33.51 16.40
CA TYR A 447 -10.58 -34.59 17.13
C TYR A 447 -11.45 -34.09 18.28
N LEU A 448 -10.94 -33.11 19.06
CA LEU A 448 -11.74 -32.45 20.10
C LEU A 448 -12.97 -31.78 19.51
N LEU A 449 -12.84 -31.10 18.36
CA LEU A 449 -13.99 -30.50 17.70
C LEU A 449 -15.03 -31.55 17.30
N TYR A 450 -14.59 -32.63 16.65
CA TYR A 450 -15.48 -33.75 16.30
C TYR A 450 -16.24 -34.28 17.52
N GLN A 451 -15.52 -34.57 18.61
CA GLN A 451 -16.11 -35.11 19.83
C GLN A 451 -17.08 -34.14 20.51
N LEU A 452 -16.72 -32.85 20.59
CA LEU A 452 -17.59 -31.82 21.16
C LEU A 452 -18.89 -31.65 20.37
N LEU A 453 -18.84 -31.77 19.04
CA LEU A 453 -20.04 -31.72 18.21
C LEU A 453 -20.99 -32.92 18.43
N HIS A 454 -20.52 -34.00 19.05
CA HIS A 454 -21.35 -35.15 19.42
C HIS A 454 -21.87 -35.09 20.86
N CYS A 455 -21.54 -34.03 21.61
CA CYS A 455 -22.16 -33.77 22.90
C CYS A 455 -23.62 -33.33 22.75
N ASP A 456 -24.38 -33.38 23.85
CA ASP A 456 -25.76 -32.93 23.89
C ASP A 456 -25.85 -31.43 23.58
N ALA A 457 -26.51 -31.09 22.48
CA ALA A 457 -26.66 -29.71 22.02
C ALA A 457 -27.53 -28.85 22.94
N GLU A 458 -28.34 -29.45 23.82
CA GLU A 458 -29.09 -28.69 24.85
C GLU A 458 -28.16 -28.18 25.96
N GLN A 459 -27.07 -28.90 26.22
CA GLN A 459 -26.09 -28.59 27.26
C GLN A 459 -24.87 -27.84 26.72
N LEU A 460 -24.46 -28.15 25.49
CA LEU A 460 -23.38 -27.51 24.77
C LEU A 460 -23.88 -27.02 23.40
N PRO A 461 -24.58 -25.87 23.35
CA PRO A 461 -25.21 -25.40 22.11
C PRO A 461 -24.20 -24.91 21.07
N MET A 462 -22.98 -24.53 21.48
CA MET A 462 -21.99 -23.92 20.60
C MET A 462 -20.56 -24.32 20.94
N VAL A 463 -19.72 -24.45 19.90
CA VAL A 463 -18.27 -24.68 20.03
C VAL A 463 -17.52 -23.64 19.22
N ALA A 464 -16.61 -22.89 19.85
CA ALA A 464 -15.75 -21.92 19.16
C ALA A 464 -14.34 -22.50 18.97
N HIS A 465 -13.86 -22.51 17.73
CA HIS A 465 -12.52 -22.96 17.36
C HIS A 465 -11.69 -21.79 16.81
N PHE A 466 -10.63 -21.42 17.53
CA PHE A 466 -9.78 -20.28 17.20
C PHE A 466 -8.47 -20.72 16.56
N MET A 467 -8.13 -20.10 15.44
CA MET A 467 -6.88 -20.31 14.71
C MET A 467 -6.23 -18.96 14.40
N VAL A 468 -4.98 -18.99 13.93
CA VAL A 468 -4.27 -17.77 13.52
C VAL A 468 -4.98 -17.09 12.34
N SER A 469 -5.54 -17.89 11.45
CA SER A 469 -6.20 -17.40 10.24
C SER A 469 -7.63 -16.88 10.48
N GLY A 470 -8.30 -17.34 11.53
CA GLY A 470 -9.67 -16.96 11.81
C GLY A 470 -10.29 -17.75 12.95
N ALA A 471 -11.58 -17.57 13.17
CA ALA A 471 -12.32 -18.30 14.18
C ALA A 471 -13.65 -18.83 13.63
N TYR A 472 -13.95 -20.07 13.98
CA TYR A 472 -15.15 -20.78 13.56
C TYR A 472 -16.04 -20.96 14.76
N LEU A 473 -17.29 -20.49 14.67
CA LEU A 473 -18.30 -20.75 15.68
C LEU A 473 -19.24 -21.81 15.13
N LEU A 474 -19.24 -23.01 15.71
CA LEU A 474 -20.13 -24.09 15.30
C LEU A 474 -21.37 -24.06 16.19
N ASP A 475 -22.50 -23.76 15.59
CA ASP A 475 -23.81 -23.74 16.23
C ASP A 475 -24.43 -25.13 16.09
N MET A 476 -24.47 -25.89 17.19
CA MET A 476 -24.97 -27.27 17.20
C MET A 476 -26.49 -27.32 17.11
N THR A 477 -27.18 -26.25 17.49
CA THR A 477 -28.64 -26.14 17.40
C THR A 477 -29.10 -25.83 15.99
N ALA A 478 -28.40 -24.92 15.30
CA ALA A 478 -28.69 -24.54 13.92
C ALA A 478 -27.97 -25.40 12.88
N ARG A 479 -27.03 -26.27 13.31
CA ARG A 479 -26.13 -27.06 12.46
C ARG A 479 -25.41 -26.21 11.41
N ALA A 480 -24.87 -25.08 11.86
CA ALA A 480 -24.25 -24.08 11.00
C ALA A 480 -22.83 -23.76 11.47
N VAL A 481 -21.95 -23.41 10.53
CA VAL A 481 -20.61 -22.87 10.81
C VAL A 481 -20.55 -21.45 10.25
N PRO A 482 -21.00 -20.44 11.01
CA PRO A 482 -20.59 -19.07 10.76
C PRO A 482 -19.07 -18.93 10.95
N GLU A 483 -18.40 -18.56 9.87
CA GLU A 483 -17.00 -18.14 9.87
C GLU A 483 -16.93 -16.65 10.22
N TYR A 484 -16.10 -16.36 11.22
CA TYR A 484 -15.79 -15.01 11.66
C TYR A 484 -14.31 -14.78 11.42
N MET A 485 -14.02 -13.86 10.50
CA MET A 485 -12.66 -13.40 10.29
C MET A 485 -12.25 -12.56 11.51
N GLY A 486 -11.34 -13.11 12.32
CA GLY A 486 -10.77 -12.46 13.50
C GLY A 486 -11.31 -12.94 14.86
N GLU A 487 -10.42 -12.94 15.86
CA GLU A 487 -10.77 -13.27 17.25
C GLU A 487 -11.77 -12.28 17.86
N SER A 488 -11.64 -10.98 17.54
CA SER A 488 -12.45 -9.91 18.12
C SER A 488 -13.93 -10.02 17.76
N SER A 489 -14.24 -10.32 16.49
CA SER A 489 -15.62 -10.47 16.01
C SER A 489 -16.31 -11.70 16.62
N THR A 490 -15.59 -12.81 16.76
CA THR A 490 -16.09 -14.04 17.38
C THR A 490 -16.35 -13.86 18.87
N VAL A 491 -15.43 -13.22 19.60
CA VAL A 491 -15.60 -12.95 21.04
C VAL A 491 -16.77 -12.00 21.28
N GLU A 492 -16.96 -11.00 20.43
CA GLU A 492 -18.12 -10.09 20.49
C GLU A 492 -19.44 -10.82 20.20
N VAL A 493 -19.47 -11.72 19.21
CA VAL A 493 -20.67 -12.53 18.90
C VAL A 493 -20.97 -13.52 20.00
N VAL A 494 -19.97 -14.22 20.52
CA VAL A 494 -20.11 -15.13 21.66
C VAL A 494 -20.62 -14.36 22.88
N ARG A 495 -20.08 -13.16 23.17
CA ARG A 495 -20.57 -12.29 24.25
C ARG A 495 -22.00 -11.79 24.01
N ALA A 496 -22.36 -11.46 22.76
CA ALA A 496 -23.70 -11.01 22.41
C ALA A 496 -24.74 -12.14 22.50
N ARG A 497 -24.38 -13.39 22.15
CA ARG A 497 -25.27 -14.55 22.21
C ARG A 497 -25.38 -15.17 23.62
N LEU A 498 -24.32 -15.13 24.42
CA LEU A 498 -24.32 -15.63 25.80
C LEU A 498 -24.98 -14.66 26.81
N GLY A 499 -25.32 -13.43 26.38
CA GLY A 499 -25.80 -12.37 27.25
C GLY A 499 -24.66 -11.77 28.08
N ALA A 500 -24.70 -10.45 28.28
CA ALA A 500 -23.73 -9.77 29.12
C ALA A 500 -23.89 -10.22 30.58
N GLY A 501 -23.01 -11.13 31.01
CA GLY A 501 -22.77 -11.51 32.40
C GLY A 501 -21.39 -11.07 32.85
#